data_AF-A0A3D4HD89-F1
#
_entry.id   AF-A0A3D4HD89-F1
#
_cell.length_a   1.000
_cell.length_b   1.000
_cell.length_c   1.000
_cell.angle_alpha   90.00
_cell.angle_beta   90.00
_cell.angle_gamma   90.00
#
_symmetry.space_group_name_H-M   'P 1'
#
loop_
_entity.id
_entity.type
_entity.pdbx_description
1 polymer ?
#
loop_
_entity_poly.entity_id
_entity_poly.type
_entity_poly.pdbx_seq_one_letter_code
_entity_poly.pdbx_strand_id
1 'polypeptide(L)'
;MPSKINIALYSLISYAEISWTDVVIKYEINNDPLAKKRKYFEREVKKLFPKKRLHLIYGRGDCQEKFLESLKLINSLEDEWVFYTGNVDHPFIAPSKKILALCINELKKLKKKQERNFLSIYPSHFTEFLNASKPLNPVHELSRPNSKVLKETDSFLISSFPGGIFDSIQIMHKDLLNHLFSSEKMRGVIRRSEEVAKFVEIKNQVVISPKKEIMAHFDGYSHTKKYGYFIPSDLVPPLFIPPGFFEKKIKIAYGYDDYREGWVNINPSSRFYSFRNKKDGTDLMITLDEVPLFWKKRISKIDINPQADLEKLRLTREQKLQLIKNPWKSKGRIFYYFYRKRIWLRTKMRWSIKRVPRIFLKPYLFLLNIIVDDYSILKKGTYVKKIKGYEN
;
A
#
# COMPACT_ATOMS: atom_id res chain seq x y z
N MET A 1 3.74 1.96 -18.83
CA MET A 1 2.96 1.94 -17.57
C MET A 1 1.50 2.22 -17.87
N PRO A 2 0.54 1.63 -17.15
CA PRO A 2 -0.88 1.94 -17.30
C PRO A 2 -1.19 3.43 -17.05
N SER A 3 -2.24 3.96 -17.68
CA SER A 3 -2.69 5.33 -17.40
C SER A 3 -3.27 5.44 -15.99
N LYS A 4 -3.21 6.63 -15.37
CA LYS A 4 -3.80 6.88 -14.04
C LYS A 4 -5.31 6.57 -13.99
N ILE A 5 -6.02 6.82 -15.09
CA ILE A 5 -7.45 6.48 -15.21
C ILE A 5 -7.64 4.96 -15.17
N ASN A 6 -6.79 4.19 -15.87
CA ASN A 6 -6.87 2.73 -15.85
C ASN A 6 -6.53 2.17 -14.46
N ILE A 7 -5.54 2.73 -13.76
CA ILE A 7 -5.23 2.35 -12.37
C ILE A 7 -6.42 2.64 -11.45
N ALA A 8 -7.01 3.84 -11.56
CA ALA A 8 -8.18 4.21 -10.77
C ALA A 8 -9.38 3.29 -11.05
N LEU A 9 -9.68 3.00 -12.31
CA LEU A 9 -10.75 2.07 -12.68
C LEU A 9 -10.46 0.64 -12.21
N TYR A 10 -9.22 0.18 -12.30
CA TYR A 10 -8.80 -1.13 -11.81
C TYR A 10 -9.02 -1.26 -10.30
N SER A 11 -8.61 -0.25 -9.52
CA SER A 11 -8.88 -0.19 -8.08
C SER A 11 -10.37 -0.12 -7.77
N LEU A 12 -11.15 0.72 -8.46
CA LEU A 12 -12.61 0.81 -8.24
C LEU A 12 -13.34 -0.50 -8.59
N ILE A 13 -12.92 -1.19 -9.65
CA ILE A 13 -13.44 -2.52 -10.00
C ILE A 13 -13.14 -3.52 -8.87
N SER A 14 -11.96 -3.46 -8.26
CA SER A 14 -11.63 -4.31 -7.12
C SER A 14 -12.50 -4.01 -5.89
N TYR A 15 -12.81 -2.73 -5.66
CA TYR A 15 -13.70 -2.31 -4.58
C TYR A 15 -15.14 -2.72 -4.81
N ALA A 16 -15.58 -2.84 -6.07
CA ALA A 16 -16.94 -3.28 -6.41
C ALA A 16 -17.27 -4.72 -5.95
N GLU A 17 -16.28 -5.54 -5.56
CA GLU A 17 -16.54 -6.85 -4.94
C GLU A 17 -17.02 -6.72 -3.48
N ILE A 18 -16.79 -5.57 -2.83
CA ILE A 18 -17.27 -5.25 -1.48
C ILE A 18 -18.72 -4.78 -1.55
N SER A 19 -19.53 -5.20 -0.58
CA SER A 19 -20.96 -4.88 -0.50
C SER A 19 -21.15 -3.52 0.17
N TRP A 20 -21.15 -2.45 -0.62
CA TRP A 20 -21.28 -1.08 -0.12
C TRP A 20 -22.73 -0.68 0.19
N THR A 21 -22.90 0.00 1.32
CA THR A 21 -24.10 0.77 1.67
C THR A 21 -24.17 2.00 0.79
N ASP A 22 -23.10 2.78 0.75
CA ASP A 22 -22.95 3.97 -0.09
C ASP A 22 -21.51 4.12 -0.59
N VAL A 23 -21.35 4.82 -1.71
CA VAL A 23 -20.07 5.06 -2.39
C VAL A 23 -19.98 6.52 -2.77
N VAL A 24 -19.05 7.24 -2.13
CA VAL A 24 -18.77 8.65 -2.44
C VAL A 24 -17.44 8.73 -3.18
N ILE A 25 -17.47 9.22 -4.43
CA ILE A 25 -16.27 9.39 -5.25
C ILE A 25 -16.16 10.85 -5.64
N LYS A 26 -15.23 11.56 -4.99
CA LYS A 26 -14.78 12.89 -5.42
C LYS A 26 -13.56 12.74 -6.30
N TYR A 27 -13.59 13.31 -7.49
CA TYR A 27 -12.50 13.14 -8.45
C TYR A 27 -12.33 14.36 -9.34
N GLU A 28 -11.15 14.46 -9.95
CA GLU A 28 -10.80 15.47 -10.93
C GLU A 28 -9.89 14.84 -11.99
N ILE A 29 -10.05 15.25 -13.25
CA ILE A 29 -9.21 14.76 -14.36
C ILE A 29 -8.60 15.98 -15.04
N ASN A 30 -7.30 16.16 -14.83
CA ASN A 30 -6.55 17.24 -15.47
C ASN A 30 -6.45 17.00 -16.98
N ASN A 31 -6.35 18.09 -17.76
CA ASN A 31 -6.12 18.07 -19.21
C ASN A 31 -7.16 17.23 -19.97
N ASP A 32 -8.44 17.58 -19.78
CA ASP A 32 -9.60 17.02 -20.49
C ASP A 32 -10.57 18.11 -20.98
N PRO A 33 -10.12 19.00 -21.90
CA PRO A 33 -10.89 20.18 -22.30
C PRO A 33 -12.25 19.86 -22.94
N LEU A 34 -12.41 18.65 -23.49
CA LEU A 34 -13.66 18.18 -24.11
C LEU A 34 -14.45 17.22 -23.20
N ALA A 35 -14.04 17.08 -21.93
CA ALA A 35 -14.64 16.16 -20.95
C ALA A 35 -14.74 14.69 -21.45
N LYS A 36 -13.92 14.27 -22.41
CA LYS A 36 -13.98 12.93 -23.02
C LYS A 36 -13.54 11.87 -22.01
N LYS A 37 -12.43 12.11 -21.32
CA LYS A 37 -11.89 11.21 -20.30
C LYS A 37 -12.81 11.14 -19.09
N ARG A 38 -13.39 12.28 -18.69
CA ARG A 38 -14.42 12.39 -17.65
C ARG A 38 -15.65 11.56 -17.98
N LYS A 39 -16.26 11.78 -19.15
CA LYS A 39 -17.45 11.01 -19.57
C LYS A 39 -17.17 9.51 -19.61
N TYR A 40 -16.00 9.12 -20.12
CA TYR A 40 -15.56 7.72 -20.09
C TYR A 40 -15.47 7.18 -18.65
N PHE A 41 -14.74 7.86 -17.77
CA PHE A 41 -14.56 7.45 -16.39
C PHE A 41 -15.89 7.34 -15.65
N GLU A 42 -16.74 8.37 -15.71
CA GLU A 42 -18.05 8.35 -15.04
C GLU A 42 -18.93 7.20 -15.55
N ARG A 43 -18.93 6.95 -16.87
CA ARG A 43 -19.70 5.85 -17.47
C ARG A 43 -19.24 4.51 -16.92
N GLU A 44 -17.93 4.28 -16.84
CA GLU A 44 -17.42 3.02 -16.29
C GLU A 44 -17.73 2.89 -14.79
N VAL A 45 -17.56 3.94 -13.99
CA VAL A 45 -17.89 3.92 -12.55
C VAL A 45 -19.37 3.64 -12.29
N LYS A 46 -20.28 4.24 -13.08
CA LYS A 46 -21.73 4.02 -12.98
C LYS A 46 -22.14 2.57 -13.27
N LYS A 47 -21.32 1.77 -13.97
CA LYS A 47 -21.54 0.33 -14.16
C LYS A 47 -21.13 -0.52 -12.94
N LEU A 48 -20.28 0.01 -12.07
CA LEU A 48 -19.71 -0.73 -10.94
C LEU A 48 -20.59 -0.67 -9.69
N PHE A 49 -21.25 0.46 -9.45
CA PHE A 49 -21.99 0.71 -8.22
C PHE A 49 -23.46 1.04 -8.50
N PRO A 50 -24.40 0.61 -7.64
CA PRO A 50 -25.81 0.94 -7.79
C PRO A 50 -26.06 2.45 -7.77
N LYS A 51 -26.85 2.96 -8.74
CA LYS A 51 -27.10 4.41 -8.90
C LYS A 51 -27.63 5.09 -7.63
N LYS A 52 -28.51 4.43 -6.87
CA LYS A 52 -29.10 4.99 -5.64
C LYS A 52 -28.10 5.20 -4.50
N ARG A 53 -26.94 4.54 -4.57
CA ARG A 53 -25.89 4.50 -3.53
C ARG A 53 -24.60 5.17 -3.98
N LEU A 54 -24.56 5.72 -5.20
CA LEU A 54 -23.35 6.29 -5.80
C LEU A 54 -23.46 7.83 -5.83
N HIS A 55 -22.59 8.48 -5.07
CA HIS A 55 -22.40 9.93 -5.05
C HIS A 55 -21.12 10.28 -5.82
N LEU A 56 -21.28 10.57 -7.11
CA LEU A 56 -20.18 10.90 -8.01
C LEU A 56 -20.06 12.42 -8.15
N ILE A 57 -18.99 13.00 -7.61
CA ILE A 57 -18.81 14.45 -7.48
C ILE A 57 -17.56 14.86 -8.25
N TYR A 58 -17.73 15.76 -9.21
CA TYR A 58 -16.61 16.36 -9.93
C TYR A 58 -16.04 17.54 -9.13
N GLY A 59 -14.74 17.50 -8.86
CA GLY A 59 -14.05 18.41 -7.97
C GLY A 59 -13.44 17.67 -6.79
N ARG A 60 -12.11 17.62 -6.75
CA ARG A 60 -11.38 16.99 -5.64
C ARG A 60 -11.44 17.85 -4.37
N GLY A 61 -11.29 17.21 -3.21
CA GLY A 61 -10.89 17.91 -2.00
C GLY A 61 -9.46 18.46 -2.16
N ASP A 62 -9.31 19.77 -2.00
CA ASP A 62 -8.02 20.47 -2.04
C ASP A 62 -7.85 21.49 -0.90
N CYS A 63 -8.87 21.69 -0.06
CA CYS A 63 -8.86 22.55 1.12
C CYS A 63 -9.81 21.99 2.21
N GLN A 64 -9.72 22.54 3.42
CA GLN A 64 -10.53 22.08 4.54
C GLN A 64 -12.03 22.23 4.28
N GLU A 65 -12.46 23.35 3.68
CA GLU A 65 -13.86 23.66 3.41
C GLU A 65 -14.53 22.55 2.57
N LYS A 66 -13.86 22.12 1.48
CA LYS A 66 -14.34 21.01 0.64
C LYS A 66 -14.35 19.66 1.35
N PHE A 67 -13.47 19.45 2.33
CA PHE A 67 -13.51 18.26 3.17
C PHE A 67 -14.69 18.33 4.15
N LEU A 68 -14.97 19.48 4.77
CA LEU A 68 -16.14 19.68 5.64
C LEU A 68 -17.46 19.48 4.89
N GLU A 69 -17.58 19.92 3.64
CA GLU A 69 -18.72 19.59 2.77
C GLU A 69 -18.89 18.08 2.57
N SER A 70 -17.76 17.38 2.38
CA SER A 70 -17.75 15.93 2.22
C SER A 70 -18.17 15.23 3.51
N LEU A 71 -17.72 15.72 4.67
CA LEU A 71 -18.13 15.22 5.98
C LEU A 71 -19.62 15.43 6.23
N LYS A 72 -20.20 16.57 5.82
CA LYS A 72 -21.66 16.78 5.92
C LYS A 72 -22.44 15.69 5.17
N LEU A 73 -22.04 15.38 3.93
CA LEU A 73 -22.63 14.28 3.16
C LEU A 73 -22.39 12.93 3.83
N ILE A 74 -21.15 12.60 4.20
CA ILE A 74 -20.81 11.29 4.80
C ILE A 74 -21.58 11.08 6.12
N ASN A 75 -21.70 12.11 6.94
CA ASN A 75 -22.40 12.04 8.21
C ASN A 75 -23.92 11.88 8.04
N SER A 76 -24.51 12.30 6.91
CA SER A 76 -25.92 12.04 6.61
C SER A 76 -26.22 10.63 6.11
N LEU A 77 -25.20 9.83 5.79
CA LEU A 77 -25.35 8.43 5.38
C LEU A 77 -25.48 7.52 6.61
N GLU A 78 -26.10 6.35 6.44
CA GLU A 78 -26.44 5.44 7.55
C GLU A 78 -25.20 4.79 8.20
N ASP A 79 -24.23 4.33 7.41
CA ASP A 79 -23.10 3.56 7.95
C ASP A 79 -22.12 4.44 8.75
N GLU A 80 -21.72 3.97 9.92
CA GLU A 80 -20.76 4.65 10.80
C GLU A 80 -19.30 4.37 10.41
N TRP A 81 -19.07 3.33 9.61
CA TRP A 81 -17.74 2.90 9.19
C TRP A 81 -17.45 3.35 7.76
N VAL A 82 -16.43 4.19 7.62
CA VAL A 82 -16.04 4.76 6.34
C VAL A 82 -14.75 4.10 5.88
N PHE A 83 -14.79 3.46 4.72
CA PHE A 83 -13.58 3.08 4.02
C PHE A 83 -13.06 4.31 3.26
N TYR A 84 -12.12 5.00 3.88
CA TYR A 84 -11.51 6.20 3.34
C TYR A 84 -10.29 5.88 2.48
N THR A 85 -10.30 6.37 1.24
CA THR A 85 -9.19 6.23 0.28
C THR A 85 -8.83 7.59 -0.33
N GLY A 86 -7.74 8.22 0.11
CA GLY A 86 -7.22 9.45 -0.49
C GLY A 86 -6.39 9.22 -1.75
N ASN A 87 -5.87 8.00 -1.93
CA ASN A 87 -5.23 7.53 -3.16
C ASN A 87 -6.00 6.31 -3.70
N VAL A 88 -6.12 6.21 -5.03
CA VAL A 88 -6.88 5.15 -5.72
C VAL A 88 -5.94 4.16 -6.43
N ASP A 89 -4.81 3.87 -5.78
CA ASP A 89 -3.74 2.98 -6.22
C ASP A 89 -3.53 1.80 -5.26
N HIS A 90 -4.50 1.54 -4.39
CA HIS A 90 -4.50 0.38 -3.49
C HIS A 90 -5.65 -0.58 -3.84
N PRO A 91 -5.60 -1.35 -4.93
CA PRO A 91 -6.67 -2.30 -5.24
C PRO A 91 -6.85 -3.36 -4.13
N PHE A 92 -8.08 -3.81 -3.94
CA PHE A 92 -8.42 -4.99 -3.13
C PHE A 92 -7.99 -6.26 -3.86
N ILE A 93 -6.90 -6.87 -3.41
CA ILE A 93 -6.28 -8.03 -4.07
C ILE A 93 -6.58 -9.37 -3.39
N ALA A 94 -7.35 -9.38 -2.31
CA ALA A 94 -7.64 -10.61 -1.59
C ALA A 94 -8.43 -11.61 -2.48
N PRO A 95 -8.18 -12.94 -2.33
CA PRO A 95 -8.93 -13.96 -3.05
C PRO A 95 -10.36 -14.17 -2.52
N SER A 96 -10.67 -13.61 -1.35
CA SER A 96 -11.98 -13.65 -0.69
C SER A 96 -12.17 -12.48 0.28
N LYS A 97 -13.42 -12.22 0.68
CA LYS A 97 -13.77 -11.20 1.68
C LYS A 97 -13.61 -11.64 3.14
N LYS A 98 -13.19 -12.90 3.39
CA LYS A 98 -13.22 -13.52 4.72
C LYS A 98 -12.41 -12.74 5.77
N ILE A 99 -11.17 -12.38 5.45
CA ILE A 99 -10.29 -11.67 6.40
C ILE A 99 -10.81 -10.26 6.68
N LEU A 100 -11.27 -9.54 5.65
CA LEU A 100 -11.88 -8.23 5.82
C LEU A 100 -13.11 -8.29 6.73
N ALA A 101 -13.99 -9.28 6.52
CA ALA A 101 -15.16 -9.48 7.37
C ALA A 101 -14.79 -9.79 8.84
N LEU A 102 -13.77 -10.60 9.07
CA LEU A 102 -13.26 -10.88 10.43
C LEU A 102 -12.74 -9.60 11.11
N CYS A 103 -11.98 -8.77 10.39
CA CYS A 103 -11.50 -7.49 10.91
C CYS A 103 -12.66 -6.54 11.24
N ILE A 104 -13.65 -6.39 10.34
CA ILE A 104 -14.83 -5.53 10.56
C ILE A 104 -15.65 -6.02 11.76
N ASN A 105 -15.84 -7.33 11.90
CA ASN A 105 -16.58 -7.90 13.02
C ASN A 105 -15.88 -7.63 14.36
N GLU A 106 -14.55 -7.77 14.41
CA GLU A 106 -13.80 -7.44 15.62
C GLU A 106 -13.83 -5.93 15.91
N LEU A 107 -13.71 -5.09 14.89
CA LEU A 107 -13.80 -3.64 15.02
C LEU A 107 -15.13 -3.20 15.63
N LYS A 108 -16.25 -3.77 15.15
CA LYS A 108 -17.60 -3.53 15.71
C LYS A 108 -17.73 -4.01 17.16
N LYS A 109 -17.10 -5.14 17.53
CA LYS A 109 -17.06 -5.63 18.91
C LYS A 109 -16.28 -4.68 19.83
N LEU A 110 -15.14 -4.15 19.37
CA LEU A 110 -14.35 -3.19 20.14
C LEU A 110 -15.13 -1.90 20.40
N LYS A 111 -15.81 -1.36 19.39
CA LYS A 111 -16.63 -0.14 19.52
C LYS A 111 -17.76 -0.28 20.55
N LYS A 112 -18.34 -1.48 20.71
CA LYS A 112 -19.36 -1.76 21.74
C LYS A 112 -18.82 -1.85 23.17
N LYS A 113 -17.55 -2.27 23.34
CA LYS A 113 -16.97 -2.58 24.66
C LYS A 113 -16.24 -1.42 25.32
N GLN A 114 -15.83 -0.41 24.57
CA GLN A 114 -15.07 0.72 25.08
C GLN A 114 -15.55 2.02 24.44
N GLU A 115 -15.77 3.04 25.25
CA GLU A 115 -15.93 4.43 24.80
C GLU A 115 -14.63 5.07 24.26
N ARG A 116 -13.51 4.32 24.20
CA ARG A 116 -12.20 4.89 23.84
C ARG A 116 -12.06 5.24 22.36
N ASN A 117 -11.42 6.39 22.16
CA ASN A 117 -11.35 7.18 20.92
C ASN A 117 -10.53 6.53 19.80
N PHE A 118 -11.02 6.73 18.58
CA PHE A 118 -10.39 6.43 17.29
C PHE A 118 -10.02 4.96 17.04
N LEU A 119 -10.97 4.26 16.42
CA LEU A 119 -10.83 2.89 15.94
C LEU A 119 -10.69 2.85 14.42
N SER A 120 -9.86 1.95 13.92
CA SER A 120 -9.70 1.73 12.48
C SER A 120 -9.21 0.33 12.13
N ILE A 121 -9.43 -0.08 10.88
CA ILE A 121 -8.69 -1.16 10.22
C ILE A 121 -7.72 -0.51 9.24
N TYR A 122 -6.51 -1.04 9.20
CA TYR A 122 -5.52 -0.68 8.20
C TYR A 122 -5.36 -1.82 7.19
N PRO A 123 -6.05 -1.77 6.03
CA PRO A 123 -6.15 -2.90 5.11
C PRO A 123 -4.97 -3.02 4.13
N SER A 124 -4.16 -1.97 4.01
CA SER A 124 -3.03 -1.88 3.07
C SER A 124 -1.69 -1.92 3.81
N HIS A 125 -0.58 -1.65 3.12
CA HIS A 125 0.78 -1.60 3.69
C HIS A 125 1.09 -2.81 4.58
N PHE A 126 0.69 -4.00 4.10
CA PHE A 126 0.67 -5.26 4.84
C PHE A 126 1.94 -5.53 5.65
N THR A 127 3.11 -5.54 4.99
CA THR A 127 4.39 -5.76 5.67
C THR A 127 4.72 -4.70 6.73
N GLU A 128 4.42 -3.43 6.47
CA GLU A 128 4.70 -2.35 7.42
C GLU A 128 3.83 -2.49 8.68
N PHE A 129 2.52 -2.68 8.52
CA PHE A 129 1.57 -2.71 9.64
C PHE A 129 1.57 -4.00 10.46
N LEU A 130 2.04 -5.12 9.90
CA LEU A 130 2.30 -6.32 10.69
C LEU A 130 3.49 -6.17 11.65
N ASN A 131 4.43 -5.30 11.31
CA ASN A 131 5.67 -5.11 12.06
C ASN A 131 5.71 -3.81 12.86
N ALA A 132 4.84 -2.85 12.55
CA ALA A 132 4.84 -1.51 13.14
C ALA A 132 4.80 -1.52 14.67
N SER A 133 4.13 -2.48 15.29
CA SER A 133 3.96 -2.60 16.75
C SER A 133 4.75 -3.73 17.39
N LYS A 134 5.59 -4.42 16.62
CA LYS A 134 6.46 -5.48 17.12
C LYS A 134 7.87 -4.92 17.31
N PRO A 135 8.51 -5.03 18.48
CA PRO A 135 9.84 -4.48 18.67
C PRO A 135 10.90 -5.20 17.82
N LEU A 136 12.12 -4.64 17.78
CA LEU A 136 13.30 -5.26 17.15
C LEU A 136 13.24 -5.41 15.62
N ASN A 137 12.40 -4.63 14.95
CA ASN A 137 12.42 -4.46 13.51
C ASN A 137 12.46 -2.96 13.15
N PRO A 138 12.90 -2.61 11.93
CA PRO A 138 13.16 -1.22 11.61
C PRO A 138 11.88 -0.38 11.45
N VAL A 139 10.71 -0.96 11.15
CA VAL A 139 9.45 -0.19 11.06
C VAL A 139 9.06 0.30 12.45
N HIS A 140 9.04 -0.59 13.44
CA HIS A 140 8.77 -0.21 14.81
C HIS A 140 9.81 0.79 15.33
N GLU A 141 11.09 0.45 15.23
CA GLU A 141 12.14 1.23 15.88
C GLU A 141 12.38 2.60 15.26
N LEU A 142 12.12 2.76 13.96
CA LEU A 142 12.37 4.02 13.23
C LEU A 142 11.12 4.86 13.02
N SER A 143 9.94 4.25 12.92
CA SER A 143 8.70 4.97 12.62
C SER A 143 7.67 4.93 13.75
N ARG A 144 7.59 3.84 14.53
CA ARG A 144 6.47 3.62 15.47
C ARG A 144 6.92 3.07 16.84
N PRO A 145 7.96 3.61 17.50
CA PRO A 145 8.61 2.98 18.65
C PRO A 145 7.74 2.92 19.91
N ASN A 146 6.65 3.70 19.94
CA ASN A 146 5.72 3.75 21.07
C ASN A 146 4.48 2.88 20.86
N SER A 147 4.32 2.28 19.68
CA SER A 147 3.16 1.43 19.41
C SER A 147 3.30 0.05 20.06
N LYS A 148 2.18 -0.58 20.41
CA LYS A 148 2.19 -1.86 21.14
C LYS A 148 1.12 -2.80 20.62
N VAL A 149 1.42 -4.09 20.61
CA VAL A 149 0.42 -5.13 20.36
C VAL A 149 -0.50 -5.23 21.58
N LEU A 150 -1.81 -5.17 21.34
CA LEU A 150 -2.85 -5.37 22.34
C LEU A 150 -3.41 -6.79 22.30
N LYS A 151 -3.56 -7.35 21.09
CA LYS A 151 -4.06 -8.70 20.86
C LYS A 151 -3.55 -9.21 19.51
N GLU A 152 -3.18 -10.47 19.43
CA GLU A 152 -2.85 -11.13 18.16
C GLU A 152 -3.67 -12.41 18.03
N THR A 153 -4.17 -12.65 16.82
CA THR A 153 -4.87 -13.89 16.43
C THR A 153 -4.20 -14.47 15.19
N ASP A 154 -4.73 -15.55 14.64
CA ASP A 154 -4.28 -16.05 13.33
C ASP A 154 -4.70 -15.15 12.17
N SER A 155 -5.78 -14.38 12.35
CA SER A 155 -6.40 -13.61 11.27
C SER A 155 -5.96 -12.14 11.23
N PHE A 156 -5.67 -11.55 12.40
CA PHE A 156 -5.34 -10.13 12.51
C PHE A 156 -4.56 -9.82 13.79
N LEU A 157 -3.92 -8.65 13.79
CA LEU A 157 -3.24 -8.00 14.89
C LEU A 157 -4.04 -6.78 15.33
N ILE A 158 -4.22 -6.57 16.62
CA ILE A 158 -4.75 -5.34 17.20
C ILE A 158 -3.62 -4.63 17.92
N SER A 159 -3.39 -3.37 17.58
CA SER A 159 -2.31 -2.57 18.13
C SER A 159 -2.77 -1.19 18.56
N SER A 160 -2.09 -0.63 19.57
CA SER A 160 -2.23 0.77 19.96
C SER A 160 -1.17 1.63 19.27
N PHE A 161 -1.58 2.79 18.77
CA PHE A 161 -0.73 3.81 18.18
C PHE A 161 -0.93 5.12 18.96
N PRO A 162 -0.07 5.41 19.95
CA PRO A 162 -0.25 6.58 20.82
C PRO A 162 -0.34 7.92 20.10
N GLY A 163 0.39 8.10 18.99
CA GLY A 163 0.33 9.31 18.14
C GLY A 163 -0.51 9.17 16.88
N GLY A 164 -1.31 8.10 16.80
CA GLY A 164 -2.18 7.79 15.66
C GLY A 164 -1.50 7.58 14.30
N ILE A 165 -2.35 7.44 13.29
CA ILE A 165 -2.03 7.10 11.91
C ILE A 165 -2.80 8.04 10.98
N PHE A 166 -2.06 8.71 10.10
CA PHE A 166 -2.60 9.70 9.18
C PHE A 166 -2.67 9.20 7.73
N ASP A 167 -2.31 7.95 7.45
CA ASP A 167 -2.28 7.47 6.07
C ASP A 167 -3.69 7.38 5.50
N SER A 168 -3.83 7.71 4.22
CA SER A 168 -5.11 7.91 3.56
C SER A 168 -5.77 6.63 3.04
N ILE A 169 -5.48 5.48 3.67
CA ILE A 169 -6.05 4.18 3.31
C ILE A 169 -6.46 3.41 4.56
N GLN A 170 -7.65 3.72 5.08
CA GLN A 170 -8.13 3.18 6.36
C GLN A 170 -9.64 2.96 6.32
N ILE A 171 -10.11 1.93 7.02
CA ILE A 171 -11.53 1.80 7.37
C ILE A 171 -11.67 2.36 8.78
N MET A 172 -12.32 3.51 8.93
CA MET A 172 -12.35 4.26 10.18
C MET A 172 -13.79 4.54 10.61
N HIS A 173 -14.00 4.65 11.92
CA HIS A 173 -15.24 5.17 12.44
C HIS A 173 -15.38 6.66 12.05
N LYS A 174 -16.61 7.13 11.84
CA LYS A 174 -16.89 8.56 11.58
C LYS A 174 -16.23 9.50 12.59
N ASP A 175 -16.11 9.11 13.86
CA ASP A 175 -15.41 9.92 14.89
C ASP A 175 -13.98 10.29 14.46
N LEU A 176 -13.21 9.31 13.97
CA LEU A 176 -11.83 9.55 13.52
C LEU A 176 -11.81 10.38 12.24
N LEU A 177 -12.70 10.09 11.29
CA LEU A 177 -12.76 10.85 10.03
C LEU A 177 -13.13 12.32 10.28
N ASN A 178 -14.12 12.58 11.13
CA ASN A 178 -14.49 13.93 11.52
C ASN A 178 -13.34 14.62 12.23
N HIS A 179 -12.74 13.98 13.25
CA HIS A 179 -11.58 14.54 13.95
C HIS A 179 -10.45 14.96 13.00
N LEU A 180 -10.08 14.09 12.06
CA LEU A 180 -9.01 14.36 11.08
C LEU A 180 -9.22 15.63 10.26
N PHE A 181 -10.45 16.04 9.96
CA PHE A 181 -10.72 17.14 9.03
C PHE A 181 -11.49 18.32 9.63
N SER A 182 -12.05 18.18 10.84
CA SER A 182 -12.86 19.21 11.48
C SER A 182 -12.39 19.63 12.88
N SER A 183 -11.42 18.96 13.51
CA SER A 183 -11.05 19.27 14.90
C SER A 183 -10.27 20.58 15.05
N GLU A 184 -9.55 20.99 14.01
CA GLU A 184 -8.65 22.14 14.03
C GLU A 184 -8.87 23.01 12.80
N LYS A 185 -8.55 24.31 12.88
CA LYS A 185 -8.56 25.19 11.72
C LYS A 185 -7.29 24.96 10.89
N MET A 186 -7.46 24.60 9.63
CA MET A 186 -6.36 24.23 8.75
C MET A 186 -6.25 25.23 7.60
N ARG A 187 -5.02 25.49 7.15
CA ARG A 187 -4.74 26.39 6.03
C ARG A 187 -3.90 25.68 4.97
N GLY A 188 -4.09 26.11 3.72
CA GLY A 188 -3.36 25.60 2.57
C GLY A 188 -4.00 24.36 1.95
N VAL A 189 -3.23 23.69 1.10
CA VAL A 189 -3.70 22.54 0.33
C VAL A 189 -3.84 21.32 1.23
N ILE A 190 -5.04 20.74 1.25
CA ILE A 190 -5.36 19.48 1.94
C ILE A 190 -6.03 18.58 0.92
N ARG A 191 -5.35 17.50 0.56
CA ARG A 191 -5.79 16.51 -0.44
C ARG A 191 -6.02 15.14 0.15
N ARG A 192 -5.47 14.88 1.33
CA ARG A 192 -5.45 13.58 2.01
C ARG A 192 -5.11 13.75 3.48
N SER A 193 -5.32 12.69 4.27
CA SER A 193 -5.17 12.75 5.73
C SER A 193 -3.73 12.93 6.20
N GLU A 194 -2.73 12.55 5.40
CA GLU A 194 -1.31 12.75 5.70
C GLU A 194 -0.96 14.24 5.80
N GLU A 195 -1.69 15.09 5.08
CA GLU A 195 -1.46 16.53 5.02
C GLU A 195 -2.03 17.27 6.23
N VAL A 196 -2.94 16.63 7.00
CA VAL A 196 -3.50 17.19 8.24
C VAL A 196 -2.64 16.90 9.47
N ALA A 197 -1.63 16.02 9.36
CA ALA A 197 -0.79 15.56 10.47
C ALA A 197 0.00 16.68 11.17
N LYS A 198 0.14 17.85 10.53
CA LYS A 198 0.77 19.05 11.10
C LYS A 198 -0.18 19.93 11.90
N PHE A 199 -1.48 19.67 11.83
CA PHE A 199 -2.54 20.44 12.49
C PHE A 199 -3.22 19.63 13.58
N VAL A 200 -3.53 18.36 13.29
CA VAL A 200 -4.34 17.49 14.15
C VAL A 200 -3.46 16.54 14.92
N GLU A 201 -3.75 16.36 16.21
CA GLU A 201 -3.18 15.29 17.03
C GLU A 201 -4.19 14.15 17.21
N ILE A 202 -3.74 12.91 17.01
CA ILE A 202 -4.54 11.70 17.29
C ILE A 202 -3.92 11.01 18.49
N LYS A 203 -4.67 10.87 19.58
CA LYS A 203 -4.20 10.20 20.79
C LYS A 203 -4.77 8.79 20.89
N ASN A 204 -3.87 7.81 21.07
CA ASN A 204 -4.22 6.43 21.41
C ASN A 204 -5.16 5.72 20.42
N GLN A 205 -4.94 5.89 19.12
CA GLN A 205 -5.69 5.16 18.09
C GLN A 205 -5.46 3.66 18.23
N VAL A 206 -6.54 2.87 18.14
CA VAL A 206 -6.46 1.41 18.05
C VAL A 206 -6.69 0.98 16.61
N VAL A 207 -5.78 0.15 16.11
CA VAL A 207 -5.74 -0.27 14.71
C VAL A 207 -5.77 -1.79 14.64
N ILE A 208 -6.65 -2.32 13.79
CA ILE A 208 -6.67 -3.72 13.39
C ILE A 208 -5.92 -3.88 12.06
N SER A 209 -4.88 -4.69 12.04
CA SER A 209 -4.08 -5.01 10.85
C SER A 209 -4.29 -6.48 10.46
N PRO A 210 -4.73 -6.79 9.23
CA PRO A 210 -4.95 -8.18 8.81
C PRO A 210 -3.61 -8.94 8.67
N LYS A 211 -3.60 -10.24 9.02
CA LYS A 211 -2.44 -11.15 8.85
C LYS A 211 -2.38 -11.85 7.49
N LYS A 212 -3.29 -11.50 6.60
CA LYS A 212 -3.22 -11.76 5.17
C LYS A 212 -3.33 -10.44 4.41
N GLU A 213 -2.56 -10.31 3.33
CA GLU A 213 -2.62 -9.13 2.49
C GLU A 213 -3.98 -9.06 1.79
N ILE A 214 -4.70 -7.95 1.99
CA ILE A 214 -6.01 -7.73 1.38
C ILE A 214 -5.99 -6.61 0.35
N MET A 215 -5.03 -5.67 0.46
CA MET A 215 -4.77 -4.59 -0.47
C MET A 215 -3.27 -4.39 -0.62
N ALA A 216 -2.84 -3.99 -1.81
CA ALA A 216 -1.44 -3.72 -2.10
C ALA A 216 -1.29 -2.39 -2.83
N HIS A 217 -0.19 -1.69 -2.58
CA HIS A 217 0.16 -0.46 -3.29
C HIS A 217 0.53 -0.79 -4.75
N PHE A 218 -0.07 -0.09 -5.73
CA PHE A 218 0.13 -0.40 -7.15
C PHE A 218 1.61 -0.30 -7.55
N ASP A 219 2.31 0.74 -7.10
CA ASP A 219 3.75 0.91 -7.35
C ASP A 219 4.68 0.10 -6.42
N GLY A 220 4.13 -0.82 -5.63
CA GLY A 220 4.87 -1.60 -4.63
C GLY A 220 5.38 -0.74 -3.47
N TYR A 221 6.51 -1.12 -2.87
CA TYR A 221 7.03 -0.51 -1.63
C TYR A 221 8.22 0.43 -1.84
N SER A 222 8.34 1.06 -3.01
CA SER A 222 9.47 1.94 -3.33
C SER A 222 9.61 3.12 -2.35
N HIS A 223 8.50 3.58 -1.75
CA HIS A 223 8.49 4.63 -0.72
C HIS A 223 9.29 4.26 0.53
N THR A 224 9.39 2.98 0.88
CA THR A 224 10.09 2.51 2.10
C THR A 224 11.59 2.82 2.08
N LYS A 225 12.18 3.01 0.89
CA LYS A 225 13.58 3.36 0.72
C LYS A 225 13.97 4.63 1.50
N LYS A 226 13.06 5.60 1.60
CA LYS A 226 13.32 6.88 2.28
C LYS A 226 13.25 6.80 3.80
N TYR A 227 12.66 5.73 4.34
CA TYR A 227 12.42 5.57 5.78
C TYR A 227 13.42 4.64 6.50
N GLY A 228 14.38 4.05 5.78
CA GLY A 228 15.43 3.21 6.37
C GLY A 228 15.03 1.74 6.57
N TYR A 229 13.85 1.32 6.09
CA TYR A 229 13.37 -0.06 6.08
C TYR A 229 12.95 -0.49 4.68
N PHE A 230 13.86 -0.38 3.72
CA PHE A 230 13.57 -0.67 2.32
C PHE A 230 13.04 -2.10 2.12
N ILE A 231 11.94 -2.22 1.39
CA ILE A 231 11.37 -3.47 0.89
C ILE A 231 11.62 -3.50 -0.63
N PRO A 232 12.43 -4.44 -1.13
CA PRO A 232 12.77 -4.50 -2.55
C PRO A 232 11.60 -5.00 -3.40
N SER A 233 11.53 -4.53 -4.65
CA SER A 233 10.53 -5.00 -5.63
C SER A 233 10.65 -6.48 -5.96
N ASP A 234 11.83 -7.08 -5.77
CA ASP A 234 12.03 -8.53 -5.92
C ASP A 234 11.36 -9.35 -4.80
N LEU A 235 10.95 -8.70 -3.71
CA LEU A 235 10.17 -9.33 -2.66
C LEU A 235 8.68 -8.99 -2.81
N VAL A 236 8.38 -7.71 -2.99
CA VAL A 236 7.00 -7.23 -3.21
C VAL A 236 6.95 -6.40 -4.49
N PRO A 237 6.56 -7.01 -5.63
CA PRO A 237 6.61 -6.36 -6.93
C PRO A 237 5.52 -5.29 -7.06
N PRO A 238 5.73 -4.26 -7.90
CA PRO A 238 4.62 -3.43 -8.36
C PRO A 238 3.54 -4.28 -9.01
N LEU A 239 2.29 -3.87 -8.81
CA LEU A 239 1.15 -4.47 -9.48
C LEU A 239 1.13 -4.07 -10.96
N PHE A 240 0.34 -4.82 -11.72
CA PHE A 240 0.03 -4.54 -13.10
C PHE A 240 -1.45 -4.83 -13.36
N ILE A 241 -1.96 -4.32 -14.49
CA ILE A 241 -3.29 -4.67 -14.99
C ILE A 241 -3.11 -5.84 -15.96
N PRO A 242 -3.75 -7.00 -15.73
CA PRO A 242 -3.65 -8.13 -16.63
C PRO A 242 -4.03 -7.80 -18.07
N PRO A 243 -3.33 -8.37 -19.07
CA PRO A 243 -3.79 -8.33 -20.44
C PRO A 243 -5.24 -8.83 -20.54
N GLY A 244 -6.10 -8.07 -21.23
CA GLY A 244 -7.52 -8.42 -21.39
C GLY A 244 -8.42 -8.16 -20.17
N PHE A 245 -7.93 -7.51 -19.10
CA PHE A 245 -8.68 -7.29 -17.87
C PHE A 245 -10.03 -6.57 -18.09
N PHE A 246 -10.03 -5.47 -18.86
CA PHE A 246 -11.24 -4.68 -19.11
C PHE A 246 -12.21 -5.41 -20.05
N GLU A 247 -11.68 -6.23 -20.95
CA GLU A 247 -12.41 -7.04 -21.93
C GLU A 247 -12.90 -8.38 -21.38
N LYS A 248 -12.61 -8.71 -20.11
CA LYS A 248 -12.89 -10.02 -19.49
C LYS A 248 -12.21 -11.19 -20.24
N LYS A 249 -10.99 -10.96 -20.73
CA LYS A 249 -10.18 -11.90 -21.53
C LYS A 249 -8.85 -12.22 -20.87
N ILE A 250 -8.79 -12.21 -19.52
CA ILE A 250 -7.57 -12.60 -18.80
C ILE A 250 -7.27 -14.07 -19.12
N LYS A 251 -6.01 -14.38 -19.41
CA LYS A 251 -5.52 -15.75 -19.59
C LYS A 251 -4.38 -15.98 -18.61
N ILE A 252 -4.37 -17.12 -17.93
CA ILE A 252 -3.36 -17.48 -16.92
C ILE A 252 -2.55 -18.69 -17.39
N ALA A 253 -1.23 -18.58 -17.39
CA ALA A 253 -0.31 -19.69 -17.58
C ALA A 253 0.32 -20.01 -16.21
N TYR A 254 0.02 -21.20 -15.67
CA TYR A 254 0.38 -21.57 -14.30
C TYR A 254 1.44 -22.67 -14.27
N GLY A 255 2.53 -22.45 -13.54
CA GLY A 255 3.58 -23.44 -13.31
C GLY A 255 4.54 -23.68 -14.49
N TYR A 256 4.59 -22.77 -15.46
CA TYR A 256 5.57 -22.79 -16.55
C TYR A 256 6.84 -22.03 -16.17
N ASP A 257 7.98 -22.48 -16.67
CA ASP A 257 9.28 -21.79 -16.49
C ASP A 257 9.50 -20.70 -17.54
N ASP A 258 9.07 -20.93 -18.78
CA ASP A 258 9.14 -19.95 -19.86
C ASP A 258 7.99 -18.95 -19.79
N TYR A 259 8.31 -17.68 -20.04
CA TYR A 259 7.32 -16.62 -20.07
C TYR A 259 6.47 -16.66 -21.35
N ARG A 260 5.14 -16.63 -21.18
CA ARG A 260 4.17 -16.57 -22.29
C ARG A 260 3.59 -15.17 -22.46
N GLU A 261 3.93 -14.50 -23.55
CA GLU A 261 3.44 -13.14 -23.85
C GLU A 261 1.90 -13.10 -24.04
N GLY A 262 1.27 -12.04 -23.53
CA GLY A 262 -0.19 -11.88 -23.57
C GLY A 262 -0.96 -12.78 -22.60
N TRP A 263 -0.26 -13.48 -21.70
CA TRP A 263 -0.82 -14.23 -20.58
C TRP A 263 -0.29 -13.65 -19.26
N VAL A 264 -1.02 -13.88 -18.18
CA VAL A 264 -0.52 -13.70 -16.81
C VAL A 264 0.25 -14.95 -16.44
N ASN A 265 1.55 -14.83 -16.25
CA ASN A 265 2.42 -15.94 -15.90
C ASN A 265 2.52 -16.04 -14.38
N ILE A 266 2.11 -17.18 -13.83
CA ILE A 266 2.09 -17.42 -12.39
C ILE A 266 2.92 -18.67 -12.07
N ASN A 267 4.04 -18.49 -11.37
CA ASN A 267 4.91 -19.58 -10.95
C ASN A 267 5.57 -19.23 -9.60
N PRO A 268 5.05 -19.75 -8.48
CA PRO A 268 5.65 -19.58 -7.16
C PRO A 268 7.13 -19.95 -7.05
N SER A 269 7.59 -20.90 -7.85
CA SER A 269 8.98 -21.37 -7.84
C SER A 269 9.91 -20.62 -8.78
N SER A 270 9.39 -19.68 -9.58
CA SER A 270 10.25 -18.84 -10.42
C SER A 270 11.26 -18.04 -9.57
N ARG A 271 12.46 -17.92 -10.11
CA ARG A 271 13.59 -17.19 -9.49
C ARG A 271 13.44 -15.67 -9.64
N PHE A 272 12.82 -15.22 -10.72
CA PHE A 272 12.74 -13.81 -11.09
C PHE A 272 11.32 -13.42 -11.44
N TYR A 273 11.00 -12.14 -11.24
CA TYR A 273 9.81 -11.58 -11.86
C TYR A 273 10.08 -11.23 -13.32
N SER A 274 9.02 -11.14 -14.12
CA SER A 274 9.08 -10.82 -15.54
C SER A 274 9.71 -9.45 -15.83
N PHE A 275 9.63 -8.49 -14.88
CA PHE A 275 10.31 -7.20 -14.99
C PHE A 275 11.84 -7.29 -14.82
N ARG A 276 12.36 -8.38 -14.25
CA ARG A 276 13.80 -8.66 -14.16
C ARG A 276 14.29 -9.48 -15.34
N ASN A 277 13.54 -10.53 -15.68
CA ASN A 277 13.85 -11.39 -16.82
C ASN A 277 12.56 -11.74 -17.57
N LYS A 278 12.45 -11.26 -18.80
CA LYS A 278 11.27 -11.49 -19.63
C LYS A 278 11.24 -12.89 -20.27
N LYS A 279 12.35 -13.64 -20.24
CA LYS A 279 12.45 -14.98 -20.82
C LYS A 279 11.92 -16.07 -19.87
N ASP A 280 12.39 -16.07 -18.62
CA ASP A 280 12.13 -17.11 -17.61
C ASP A 280 11.53 -16.58 -16.29
N GLY A 281 11.18 -15.29 -16.25
CA GLY A 281 10.53 -14.67 -15.10
C GLY A 281 9.03 -14.93 -15.07
N THR A 282 8.40 -14.69 -13.92
CA THR A 282 6.94 -14.78 -13.74
C THR A 282 6.31 -13.42 -13.43
N ASP A 283 5.04 -13.20 -13.74
CA ASP A 283 4.35 -11.98 -13.34
C ASP A 283 3.96 -12.00 -11.85
N LEU A 284 3.50 -13.16 -11.36
CA LEU A 284 3.12 -13.35 -9.95
C LEU A 284 3.72 -14.63 -9.37
N MET A 285 4.12 -14.57 -8.10
CA MET A 285 4.59 -15.71 -7.32
C MET A 285 3.55 -16.06 -6.24
N ILE A 286 2.37 -16.51 -6.69
CA ILE A 286 1.20 -16.87 -5.87
C ILE A 286 0.63 -18.22 -6.30
N THR A 287 -0.19 -18.86 -5.46
CA THR A 287 -0.97 -20.03 -5.87
C THR A 287 -2.27 -19.62 -6.57
N LEU A 288 -2.91 -20.56 -7.30
CA LEU A 288 -4.16 -20.27 -8.04
C LEU A 288 -5.31 -19.84 -7.12
N ASP A 289 -5.37 -20.35 -5.89
CA ASP A 289 -6.39 -19.99 -4.90
C ASP A 289 -6.19 -18.57 -4.34
N GLU A 290 -4.99 -17.99 -4.48
CA GLU A 290 -4.67 -16.61 -4.12
C GLU A 290 -5.02 -15.59 -5.21
N VAL A 291 -5.46 -16.02 -6.40
CA VAL A 291 -5.85 -15.11 -7.48
C VAL A 291 -6.93 -14.13 -6.99
N PRO A 292 -6.77 -12.81 -7.22
CA PRO A 292 -7.68 -11.81 -6.69
C PRO A 292 -9.14 -12.08 -7.04
N LEU A 293 -10.06 -11.88 -6.08
CA LEU A 293 -11.47 -12.16 -6.24
C LEU A 293 -12.06 -11.47 -7.50
N PHE A 294 -11.73 -10.20 -7.71
CA PHE A 294 -12.23 -9.39 -8.81
C PHE A 294 -11.67 -9.78 -10.19
N TRP A 295 -10.63 -10.63 -10.23
CA TRP A 295 -10.15 -11.23 -11.48
C TRP A 295 -10.98 -12.45 -11.88
N LYS A 296 -11.54 -13.19 -10.92
CA LYS A 296 -12.16 -14.51 -11.19
C LYS A 296 -13.23 -14.46 -12.29
N LYS A 297 -14.08 -13.43 -12.30
CA LYS A 297 -15.13 -13.21 -13.32
C LYS A 297 -14.61 -12.66 -14.67
N ARG A 298 -13.30 -12.46 -14.80
CA ARG A 298 -12.61 -11.86 -15.96
C ARG A 298 -11.62 -12.82 -16.61
N ILE A 299 -11.42 -13.99 -16.01
CA ILE A 299 -10.57 -15.05 -16.53
C ILE A 299 -11.35 -15.80 -17.61
N SER A 300 -10.77 -15.85 -18.79
CA SER A 300 -11.29 -16.57 -19.95
C SER A 300 -10.64 -17.95 -20.13
N LYS A 301 -9.39 -18.11 -19.67
CA LYS A 301 -8.65 -19.37 -19.78
C LYS A 301 -7.60 -19.49 -18.68
N ILE A 302 -7.47 -20.68 -18.12
CA ILE A 302 -6.34 -21.08 -17.27
C ILE A 302 -5.70 -22.29 -17.95
N ASP A 303 -4.40 -22.22 -18.15
CA ASP A 303 -3.57 -23.30 -18.67
C ASP A 303 -2.56 -23.68 -17.59
N ILE A 304 -2.60 -24.94 -17.14
CA ILE A 304 -1.77 -25.45 -16.04
C ILE A 304 -0.73 -26.37 -16.66
N ASN A 305 0.54 -26.11 -16.38
CA ASN A 305 1.62 -26.98 -16.83
C ASN A 305 1.40 -28.41 -16.28
N PRO A 306 1.21 -29.43 -17.13
CA PRO A 306 0.97 -30.80 -16.68
C PRO A 306 2.15 -31.40 -15.92
N GLN A 307 3.35 -30.82 -16.05
CA GLN A 307 4.56 -31.24 -15.35
C GLN A 307 4.82 -30.46 -14.04
N ALA A 308 3.93 -29.53 -13.66
CA ALA A 308 4.12 -28.75 -12.45
C ALA A 308 3.82 -29.56 -11.18
N ASP A 309 4.77 -29.59 -10.26
CA ASP A 309 4.56 -30.07 -8.90
C ASP A 309 3.81 -29.02 -8.07
N LEU A 310 2.48 -29.15 -8.02
CA LEU A 310 1.60 -28.20 -7.34
C LEU A 310 1.88 -28.06 -5.85
N GLU A 311 2.31 -29.14 -5.19
CA GLU A 311 2.61 -29.13 -3.76
C GLU A 311 3.92 -28.37 -3.49
N LYS A 312 4.94 -28.59 -4.32
CA LYS A 312 6.18 -27.79 -4.27
C LYS A 312 5.91 -26.30 -4.53
N LEU A 313 5.05 -25.97 -5.50
CA LEU A 313 4.65 -24.58 -5.76
C LEU A 313 3.97 -23.95 -4.53
N ARG A 314 3.07 -24.70 -3.87
CA ARG A 314 2.39 -24.27 -2.63
C ARG A 314 3.38 -24.03 -1.49
N LEU A 315 4.26 -24.99 -1.20
CA LEU A 315 5.27 -24.87 -0.16
C LEU A 315 6.24 -23.71 -0.42
N THR A 316 6.66 -23.52 -1.68
CA THR A 316 7.52 -22.39 -2.06
C THR A 316 6.83 -21.05 -1.81
N ARG A 317 5.54 -20.96 -2.13
CA ARG A 317 4.73 -19.77 -1.86
C ARG A 317 4.66 -19.49 -0.35
N GLU A 318 4.41 -20.50 0.47
CA GLU A 318 4.33 -20.32 1.93
C GLU A 318 5.62 -19.78 2.53
N GLN A 319 6.78 -20.29 2.09
CA GLN A 319 8.09 -19.79 2.51
C GLN A 319 8.29 -18.32 2.10
N LYS A 320 7.98 -17.97 0.84
CA LYS A 320 8.06 -16.58 0.36
C LYS A 320 7.13 -15.64 1.15
N LEU A 321 5.93 -16.10 1.51
CA LEU A 321 4.99 -15.31 2.30
C LEU A 321 5.52 -14.98 3.70
N GLN A 322 6.28 -15.89 4.34
CA GLN A 322 6.92 -15.57 5.63
C GLN A 322 7.96 -14.46 5.50
N LEU A 323 8.72 -14.44 4.40
CA LEU A 323 9.66 -13.35 4.10
C LEU A 323 8.95 -12.03 3.83
N ILE A 324 7.82 -12.04 3.11
CA ILE A 324 7.00 -10.84 2.87
C ILE A 324 6.45 -10.30 4.20
N LYS A 325 6.00 -11.18 5.11
CA LYS A 325 5.45 -10.78 6.42
C LYS A 325 6.47 -10.05 7.29
N ASN A 326 7.74 -10.42 7.25
CA ASN A 326 8.82 -9.67 7.91
C ASN A 326 10.15 -9.84 7.14
N PRO A 327 10.50 -8.90 6.26
CA PRO A 327 11.69 -9.02 5.41
C PRO A 327 12.99 -8.64 6.10
N TRP A 328 12.90 -8.10 7.33
CA TRP A 328 14.05 -7.57 8.03
C TRP A 328 14.57 -8.58 9.04
N LYS A 329 15.90 -8.76 9.06
CA LYS A 329 16.56 -9.51 10.13
C LYS A 329 16.34 -8.76 11.44
N SER A 330 15.96 -9.50 12.49
CA SER A 330 15.91 -8.95 13.84
C SER A 330 17.27 -8.40 14.25
N LYS A 331 17.28 -7.22 14.87
CA LYS A 331 18.49 -6.56 15.39
C LYS A 331 18.25 -6.14 16.84
N GLY A 332 19.32 -6.09 17.62
CA GLY A 332 19.25 -5.64 19.02
C GLY A 332 18.89 -4.16 19.16
N ARG A 333 18.32 -3.77 20.31
CA ARG A 333 17.95 -2.37 20.60
C ARG A 333 19.11 -1.38 20.46
N ILE A 334 20.33 -1.81 20.83
CA ILE A 334 21.55 -1.01 20.74
C ILE A 334 21.83 -0.60 19.28
N PHE A 335 21.65 -1.53 18.32
CA PHE A 335 21.81 -1.23 16.90
C PHE A 335 20.86 -0.10 16.46
N TYR A 336 19.59 -0.19 16.82
CA TYR A 336 18.60 0.81 16.46
C TYR A 336 18.82 2.16 17.15
N TYR A 337 19.31 2.16 18.39
CA TYR A 337 19.73 3.38 19.08
C TYR A 337 20.81 4.14 18.30
N PHE A 338 21.90 3.45 17.91
CA PHE A 338 22.96 4.07 17.12
C PHE A 338 22.48 4.48 15.72
N TYR A 339 21.62 3.68 15.10
CA TYR A 339 21.04 4.00 13.80
C TYR A 339 20.19 5.28 13.86
N ARG A 340 19.33 5.45 14.88
CA ARG A 340 18.54 6.68 15.11
C ARG A 340 19.45 7.88 15.33
N LYS A 341 20.48 7.76 16.17
CA LYS A 341 21.46 8.82 16.42
C LYS A 341 22.18 9.25 15.14
N ARG A 342 22.54 8.28 14.28
CA ARG A 342 23.17 8.55 12.98
C ARG A 342 22.24 9.31 12.01
N ILE A 343 20.97 8.92 11.93
CA ILE A 343 19.97 9.64 11.11
C ILE A 343 19.79 11.07 11.62
N TRP A 344 19.64 11.25 12.94
CA TRP A 344 19.48 12.56 13.56
C TRP A 344 20.69 13.48 13.32
N LEU A 345 21.91 12.95 13.43
CA LEU A 345 23.13 13.70 13.10
C LEU A 345 23.16 14.10 11.62
N ARG A 346 22.77 13.21 10.71
CA ARG A 346 22.69 13.51 9.27
C ARG A 346 21.65 14.58 8.95
N THR A 347 20.49 14.56 9.59
CA THR A 347 19.47 15.60 9.38
C THR A 347 19.94 16.93 9.92
N LYS A 348 20.43 17.02 11.16
CA LYS A 348 21.01 18.26 11.71
C LYS A 348 22.14 18.81 10.86
N MET A 349 23.11 17.99 10.46
CA MET A 349 24.23 18.43 9.62
C MET A 349 23.77 18.90 8.23
N ARG A 350 22.78 18.25 7.61
CA ARG A 350 22.19 18.73 6.34
C ARG A 350 21.58 20.12 6.46
N TRP A 351 20.98 20.44 7.61
CA TRP A 351 20.45 21.78 7.89
C TRP A 351 21.58 22.81 8.09
N SER A 352 22.67 22.43 8.77
CA SER A 352 23.85 23.28 8.94
C SER A 352 24.59 23.53 7.62
N ILE A 353 24.73 22.51 6.77
CA ILE A 353 25.42 22.55 5.48
C ILE A 353 24.68 23.41 4.44
N LYS A 354 23.35 23.47 4.48
CA LYS A 354 22.58 24.39 3.62
C LYS A 354 22.84 25.87 3.89
N ARG A 355 23.51 26.20 5.01
CA ARG A 355 23.91 27.56 5.38
C ARG A 355 25.40 27.84 5.11
N VAL A 356 26.14 26.89 4.54
CA VAL A 356 27.59 27.04 4.27
C VAL A 356 27.84 27.04 2.75
N PRO A 357 28.58 28.02 2.19
CA PRO A 357 28.91 28.05 0.77
C PRO A 357 29.58 26.76 0.29
N ARG A 358 29.20 26.26 -0.90
CA ARG A 358 29.65 24.97 -1.49
C ARG A 358 31.17 24.78 -1.56
N ILE A 359 31.95 25.85 -1.51
CA ILE A 359 33.41 25.85 -1.60
C ILE A 359 34.07 25.18 -0.36
N PHE A 360 33.43 25.25 0.81
CA PHE A 360 33.98 24.68 2.05
C PHE A 360 33.62 23.20 2.30
N LEU A 361 32.86 22.57 1.39
CA LEU A 361 32.28 21.24 1.61
C LEU A 361 33.06 20.07 1.01
N LYS A 362 34.05 20.33 0.15
CA LYS A 362 34.83 19.27 -0.54
C LYS A 362 35.61 18.34 0.40
N PRO A 363 36.28 18.81 1.47
CA PRO A 363 37.02 17.92 2.38
C PRO A 363 36.10 17.06 3.25
N TYR A 364 34.95 17.60 3.64
CA TYR A 364 33.99 16.93 4.55
C TYR A 364 33.17 15.83 3.89
N LEU A 365 32.89 15.94 2.58
CA LEU A 365 32.21 14.90 1.82
C LEU A 365 33.07 13.64 1.62
N PHE A 366 34.40 13.76 1.65
CA PHE A 366 35.33 12.66 1.49
C PHE A 366 35.33 11.72 2.72
N LEU A 367 35.36 12.28 3.94
CA LEU A 367 35.18 11.54 5.19
C LEU A 367 33.81 10.84 5.29
N LEU A 368 32.78 11.44 4.69
CA LEU A 368 31.42 10.88 4.63
C LEU A 368 31.30 9.67 3.69
N ASN A 369 32.17 9.52 2.69
CA ASN A 369 32.18 8.38 1.77
C ASN A 369 33.07 7.22 2.26
N ILE A 370 34.13 7.49 3.03
CA ILE A 370 35.00 6.43 3.57
C ILE A 370 34.26 5.53 4.58
N ILE A 371 33.21 6.03 5.24
CA ILE A 371 32.36 5.22 6.15
C ILE A 371 31.22 4.50 5.39
N VAL A 372 31.11 4.66 4.06
CA VAL A 372 29.99 4.17 3.24
C VAL A 372 30.27 2.83 2.56
N ASP A 373 31.53 2.41 2.38
CA ASP A 373 31.83 1.21 1.60
C ASP A 373 31.73 -0.13 2.35
N ASP A 374 31.63 -0.12 3.68
CA ASP A 374 31.71 -1.35 4.49
C ASP A 374 30.40 -2.17 4.61
N TYR A 375 29.33 -1.78 3.91
CA TYR A 375 28.09 -2.58 3.85
C TYR A 375 27.69 -3.02 2.44
N SER A 376 28.62 -2.96 1.47
CA SER A 376 28.47 -3.56 0.14
C SER A 376 29.23 -4.87 -0.07
N ILE A 377 29.92 -5.37 0.97
CA ILE A 377 30.59 -6.67 0.91
C ILE A 377 29.59 -7.78 1.25
N LEU A 378 28.77 -8.13 0.26
CA LEU A 378 28.39 -9.53 0.01
C LEU A 378 28.09 -9.65 -1.49
N LYS A 379 29.08 -10.21 -2.19
CA LYS A 379 29.16 -10.60 -3.61
C LYS A 379 29.56 -9.50 -4.61
N LYS A 380 30.87 -9.26 -4.69
CA LYS A 380 31.54 -9.14 -6.01
C LYS A 380 31.31 -10.45 -6.77
N GLY A 381 30.76 -10.34 -7.96
CA GLY A 381 30.62 -11.46 -8.88
C GLY A 381 29.82 -11.02 -10.10
N THR A 382 30.51 -10.83 -11.22
CA THR A 382 29.99 -10.52 -12.57
C THR A 382 29.57 -9.07 -12.87
N TYR A 383 30.46 -8.43 -13.66
CA TYR A 383 30.30 -7.20 -14.42
C TYR A 383 29.02 -7.20 -15.26
N VAL A 384 28.26 -6.09 -15.23
CA VAL A 384 27.46 -5.64 -16.39
C VAL A 384 27.61 -4.13 -16.55
N LYS A 385 28.03 -3.71 -17.74
CA LYS A 385 28.24 -2.34 -18.19
C LYS A 385 27.02 -1.45 -17.91
N LYS A 386 27.29 -0.24 -17.41
CA LYS A 386 26.36 0.91 -17.44
C LYS A 386 25.81 1.12 -18.85
N ILE A 387 24.50 1.01 -19.01
CA ILE A 387 23.80 1.67 -20.12
C ILE A 387 23.30 3.02 -19.56
N LYS A 388 23.89 4.10 -20.08
CA LYS A 388 23.37 5.46 -19.97
C LYS A 388 22.16 5.57 -20.91
N GLY A 389 21.10 6.25 -20.48
CA GLY A 389 20.13 6.85 -21.39
C GLY A 389 18.71 6.93 -20.84
N TYR A 390 18.09 8.07 -21.12
CA TYR A 390 16.65 8.40 -21.05
C TYR A 390 16.18 9.22 -19.84
N GLU A 391 16.61 10.49 -19.86
CA GLU A 391 15.74 11.64 -19.59
C GLU A 391 15.17 12.12 -20.94
N ASN A 392 13.85 12.02 -21.10
CA ASN A 392 12.90 12.97 -21.69
C ASN A 392 11.51 12.33 -21.74
#